data_AF-A0A3S0CZV5-F1
#
_entry.id   AF-A0A3S0CZV5-F1
#
_cell.length_a   1.000
_cell.length_b   1.000
_cell.length_c   1.000
_cell.angle_alpha   90.00
_cell.angle_beta   90.00
_cell.angle_gamma   90.00
#
_symmetry.space_group_name_H-M   'P 1'
#
loop_
_entity.id
_entity.type
_entity.pdbx_description
1 polymer ?
#
loop_
_entity_poly.entity_id
_entity_poly.type
_entity_poly.pdbx_seq_one_letter_code
_entity_poly.pdbx_strand_id
1 'polypeptide(L)' 'MLARIRPSSKYYGQGTQGQLFAVVVACQGEYGVIGGPGGQYRMSDVDLFAVFSDDVEPIQLTFET' A
#
# COMPACT_ATOMS: atom_id res chain seq x y z
N MET A 1 1.12 3.94 8.17
CA MET A 1 0.13 3.51 7.15
C MET A 1 0.58 2.17 6.63
N LEU A 2 -0.35 1.29 6.29
CA LEU A 2 -0.04 0.01 5.65
C LEU A 2 -0.53 0.01 4.21
N ALA A 3 0.06 -0.85 3.40
CA ALA A 3 -0.37 -1.09 2.04
C ALA A 3 -0.34 -2.58 1.69
N ARG A 4 -1.12 -2.94 0.67
CA ARG A 4 -1.12 -4.25 0.03
C ARG A 4 -0.97 -4.05 -1.48
N ILE A 5 -0.15 -4.85 -2.15
CA ILE A 5 -0.07 -4.79 -3.62
C ILE A 5 -1.38 -5.35 -4.20
N ARG A 6 -2.00 -4.61 -5.12
CA ARG A 6 -3.22 -5.04 -5.80
C ARG A 6 -2.94 -6.18 -6.78
N PRO A 7 -3.88 -7.12 -6.96
CA PRO A 7 -3.77 -8.17 -7.98
C PRO A 7 -3.55 -7.66 -9.41
N SER A 8 -4.03 -6.44 -9.72
CA SER A 8 -3.88 -5.81 -11.03
C SER A 8 -2.51 -5.17 -11.26
N SER A 9 -1.69 -5.00 -10.22
CA SER A 9 -0.37 -4.38 -10.37
C SER A 9 0.63 -5.37 -10.96
N LYS A 10 1.54 -4.86 -11.81
CA LYS A 10 2.69 -5.65 -12.30
C LYS A 10 3.62 -6.12 -11.17
N TYR A 11 3.50 -5.54 -9.97
CA TYR A 11 4.31 -5.88 -8.81
C TYR A 11 3.67 -6.94 -7.90
N TYR A 12 2.47 -7.45 -8.22
CA TYR A 12 1.69 -8.32 -7.32
C TYR A 12 2.45 -9.56 -6.80
N GLY A 13 3.43 -10.06 -7.55
CA GLY A 13 4.28 -11.19 -7.13
C GLY A 13 5.42 -10.82 -6.17
N GLN A 14 5.57 -9.56 -5.76
CA GLN A 14 6.64 -9.15 -4.84
C GLN A 14 6.23 -9.37 -3.38
N GLY A 15 7.09 -10.06 -2.63
CA GLY A 15 6.83 -10.40 -1.23
C GLY A 15 5.75 -11.47 -1.08
N THR A 16 5.10 -11.52 0.08
CA THR A 16 4.02 -12.46 0.35
C THR A 16 2.69 -11.87 -0.12
N GLN A 17 1.99 -12.61 -1.00
CA GLN A 17 0.70 -12.17 -1.54
C GLN A 17 -0.31 -11.90 -0.42
N GLY A 18 -1.01 -10.77 -0.52
CA GLY A 18 -2.01 -10.36 0.45
C GLY A 18 -1.45 -9.74 1.73
N GLN A 19 -0.14 -9.83 1.99
CA GLN A 19 0.46 -9.29 3.21
C GLN A 19 0.44 -7.75 3.22
N LEU A 20 0.11 -7.18 4.37
CA LEU A 20 0.25 -5.75 4.62
C LEU A 20 1.69 -5.39 4.95
N PHE A 21 2.18 -4.26 4.41
CA PHE A 21 3.50 -3.73 4.70
C PHE A 21 3.45 -2.24 5.00
N ALA A 22 4.38 -1.77 5.83
CA ALA A 22 4.48 -0.37 6.20
C ALA A 22 4.90 0.50 5.00
N VAL A 23 4.21 1.63 4.84
CA VAL A 23 4.50 2.63 3.80
C VAL A 23 4.36 4.05 4.33
N VAL A 24 4.96 4.98 3.59
CA VAL A 24 4.72 6.42 3.68
C VAL A 24 4.19 6.91 2.33
N VAL A 25 3.23 7.83 2.35
CA VAL A 25 2.75 8.52 1.14
C VAL A 25 3.43 9.88 1.05
N ALA A 26 4.07 10.17 -0.07
CA ALA A 26 4.83 11.38 -0.32
C ALA A 26 4.47 12.00 -1.70
N CYS A 27 4.63 13.32 -1.83
CA CYS A 27 4.51 14.01 -3.12
C CYS A 27 5.77 13.80 -3.98
N GLN A 28 5.95 12.59 -4.53
CA GLN A 28 7.06 12.23 -5.43
C GLN A 28 6.57 11.77 -6.80
N GLY A 29 5.74 12.58 -7.46
CA GLY A 29 5.19 12.26 -8.77
C GLY A 29 4.32 11.00 -8.75
N GLU A 30 4.41 10.16 -9.77
CA GLU A 30 3.56 8.96 -9.88
C GLU A 30 3.87 7.89 -8.82
N TYR A 31 5.11 7.80 -8.35
CA TYR A 31 5.58 6.79 -7.38
C TYR A 31 5.56 7.33 -5.95
N GLY A 32 4.38 7.83 -5.54
CA GLY A 32 4.20 8.48 -4.24
C GLY A 32 4.08 7.54 -3.04
N VAL A 33 4.01 6.21 -3.22
CA VAL A 33 3.92 5.25 -2.11
C VAL A 33 5.28 4.61 -1.88
N ILE A 34 5.90 4.89 -0.74
CA ILE A 34 7.29 4.51 -0.44
C ILE A 34 7.31 3.45 0.66
N GLY A 35 8.00 2.34 0.40
CA GLY A 35 8.14 1.19 1.30
C GLY A 35 7.85 -0.14 0.62
N GLY A 36 7.73 -1.20 1.43
CA GLY A 36 7.42 -2.55 0.94
C GLY A 36 8.53 -3.25 0.15
N PRO A 37 8.26 -4.46 -0.37
CA PRO A 37 9.28 -5.33 -0.97
C PRO A 37 9.89 -4.81 -2.29
N GLY A 38 9.18 -3.93 -2.99
CA GLY A 38 9.60 -3.29 -4.25
C GLY A 38 10.16 -1.88 -4.07
N GLY A 39 10.22 -1.38 -2.83
CA GLY A 39 10.75 -0.06 -2.48
C GLY A 39 9.79 1.11 -2.72
N GLN A 40 9.14 1.18 -3.89
CA GLN A 40 8.17 2.24 -4.20
C GLN A 40 7.11 1.80 -5.23
N TYR A 41 5.93 2.41 -5.14
CA TYR A 41 4.74 2.06 -5.91
C TYR A 41 3.92 3.30 -6.29
N ARG A 42 3.06 3.15 -7.31
CA ARG A 42 2.03 4.14 -7.62
C ARG A 42 0.82 3.95 -6.70
N MET A 43 0.02 5.00 -6.54
CA MET A 43 -1.28 4.89 -5.83
C MET A 43 -2.22 3.87 -6.46
N SER A 44 -2.12 3.63 -7.78
CA SER A 44 -2.92 2.63 -8.48
C SER A 44 -2.45 1.19 -8.28
N ASP A 45 -1.20 0.98 -7.83
CA ASP A 45 -0.60 -0.34 -7.63
C ASP A 45 -0.98 -0.98 -6.30
N VAL A 46 -1.45 -0.20 -5.33
CA VAL A 46 -1.67 -0.65 -3.95
C VAL A 46 -3.04 -0.26 -3.41
N ASP A 47 -3.54 -1.05 -2.47
CA ASP A 47 -4.56 -0.62 -1.52
C ASP A 47 -3.88 -0.04 -0.28
N LEU A 48 -4.42 1.05 0.26
CA LEU A 48 -3.91 1.70 1.47
C LEU A 48 -4.82 1.39 2.66
N PHE A 49 -4.19 1.25 3.84
CA PHE A 49 -4.87 0.96 5.08
C PHE A 49 -4.39 1.91 6.18
N ALA A 50 -5.34 2.52 6.89
CA ALA A 50 -5.08 3.27 8.11
C ALA A 50 -4.95 2.32 9.30
N VAL A 51 -3.99 2.60 10.17
CA VAL A 51 -3.78 1.90 11.45
C VAL A 51 -3.97 2.93 12.55
N PHE A 52 -4.90 2.65 13.46
CA PHE A 52 -5.21 3.52 14.61
C PHE A 52 -4.47 3.07 15.87
N SER A 53 -4.39 1.76 16.09
CA SER A 53 -3.58 1.10 17.12
C SER A 53 -3.24 -0.32 16.65
N ASP A 54 -2.28 -0.96 17.33
CA ASP A 54 -1.85 -2.33 16.97
C ASP A 54 -2.89 -3.40 17.35
N ASP A 55 -3.83 -3.06 18.24
CA ASP A 55 -4.89 -3.96 18.72
C ASP A 55 -6.15 -3.93 17.85
N VAL A 56 -6.19 -3.09 16.81
CA VAL A 56 -7.34 -2.91 15.93
C VAL A 56 -6.95 -3.26 14.50
N GLU A 57 -7.82 -3.99 13.81
CA GLU A 57 -7.59 -4.34 12.41
C GLU A 57 -7.44 -3.07 11.53
N PRO A 58 -6.45 -3.03 10.62
CA PRO A 58 -6.28 -1.91 9.71
C PRO A 58 -7.50 -1.69 8.82
N ILE A 59 -7.93 -0.43 8.69
CA ILE A 59 -9.10 -0.06 7.89
C ILE A 59 -8.64 0.31 6.48
N GLN A 60 -9.18 -0.36 5.47
CA GLN A 60 -8.90 -0.03 4.07
C GLN A 60 -9.46 1.36 3.74
N LEU A 61 -8.62 2.23 3.18
CA LEU A 61 -9.02 3.53 2.68
C LEU A 61 -9.57 3.36 1.26
N THR A 62 -10.78 3.89 1.03
CA THR A 62 -11.40 4.01 -0.29
C THR A 62 -11.55 5.48 -0.64
N PHE A 63 -11.21 5.84 -1.87
CA PHE A 63 -11.35 7.20 -2.37
C PHE A 63 -12.51 7.21 -3.37
N GLU A 64 -13.41 8.18 -3.23
CA GLU A 64 -14.43 8.43 -4.27
C GLU A 64 -13.74 8.95 -5.53
N THR A 65 -14.17 8.44 -6.68
CA THR A 65 -13.73 8.88 -8.02
C THR A 65 -14.53 10.05 -8.53
#